data_AF-A0A926NX45-F1
#
_entry.id   AF-A0A926NX45-F1
#
_cell.length_a   1.000
_cell.length_b   1.000
_cell.length_c   1.000
_cell.angle_alpha   90.00
_cell.angle_beta   90.00
_cell.angle_gamma   90.00
#
_symmetry.space_group_name_H-M   'P 1'
#
loop_
_entity.id
_entity.type
_entity.pdbx_description
1 polymer ?
#
loop_
_entity_poly.entity_id
_entity_poly.type
_entity_poly.pdbx_seq_one_letter_code
_entity_poly.pdbx_strand_id
1 'polypeptide(L)'
;MAHADRDPNRPTDKIAADLGIPEEVFLNCFDPVRPEPNKYPSREKQRANKAILLPCLQKANPAITNEFLDSVMDRYRPEGAFR
;
A
#
# COMPACT_ATOMS: atom_id res chain seq x y z
N MET A 1 -1.08 -11.76 -19.82
CA MET A 1 -0.87 -10.44 -19.21
C MET A 1 -1.26 -10.57 -17.74
N ALA A 2 -0.28 -10.74 -16.86
CA ALA A 2 -0.57 -10.84 -15.43
C ALA A 2 -0.86 -9.43 -14.91
N HIS A 3 -2.14 -9.10 -14.80
CA HIS A 3 -2.56 -8.06 -13.87
C HIS A 3 -1.97 -8.48 -12.52
N ALA A 4 -1.26 -7.57 -11.84
CA ALA A 4 -0.91 -7.82 -10.46
C ALA A 4 -2.23 -8.12 -9.76
N ASP A 5 -2.41 -9.39 -9.38
CA ASP A 5 -3.52 -9.86 -8.57
C ASP A 5 -3.71 -8.81 -7.48
N ARG A 6 -4.86 -8.15 -7.44
CA ARG A 6 -5.23 -7.25 -6.35
C ARG A 6 -5.06 -8.09 -5.09
N ASP A 7 -3.91 -8.01 -4.42
CA ASP A 7 -3.51 -8.89 -3.31
C ASP A 7 -4.74 -9.07 -2.40
N PRO A 8 -5.51 -10.18 -2.56
CA PRO A 8 -6.91 -10.23 -2.10
C PRO A 8 -6.98 -10.36 -0.57
N ASN A 9 -5.82 -10.29 0.08
CA ASN A 9 -5.62 -10.42 1.52
C ASN A 9 -5.35 -9.09 2.21
N ARG A 10 -5.30 -7.95 1.51
CA ARG A 10 -5.14 -6.64 2.16
C ARG A 10 -6.49 -5.93 2.27
N PRO A 11 -6.98 -5.63 3.48
CA PRO A 11 -8.23 -4.89 3.67
C PRO A 11 -8.05 -3.42 3.26
N THR A 12 -8.25 -3.12 1.97
CA THR A 12 -8.04 -1.78 1.40
C THR A 12 -8.97 -0.73 1.98
N ASP A 13 -10.18 -1.14 2.33
CA ASP A 13 -11.18 -0.38 3.06
C ASP A 13 -10.63 0.11 4.42
N LYS A 14 -10.02 -0.80 5.20
CA LYS A 14 -9.47 -0.49 6.52
C LYS A 14 -8.20 0.35 6.43
N ILE A 15 -7.33 0.07 5.45
CA ILE A 15 -6.12 0.86 5.21
C ILE A 15 -6.51 2.30 4.83
N ALA A 16 -7.46 2.47 3.91
CA ALA A 16 -7.92 3.80 3.50
C ALA A 16 -8.55 4.57 4.67
N ALA A 17 -9.37 3.91 5.49
CA ALA A 17 -9.96 4.50 6.69
C ALA A 17 -8.89 4.96 7.69
N ASP A 18 -7.87 4.14 7.96
CA ASP A 18 -6.76 4.50 8.86
C ASP A 18 -5.92 5.65 8.30
N LEU A 19 -5.76 5.75 6.98
CA LEU A 19 -5.08 6.87 6.31
C LEU A 19 -5.93 8.15 6.22
N GLY A 20 -7.21 8.08 6.60
CA GLY A 20 -8.13 9.21 6.54
C GLY A 20 -8.46 9.64 5.11
N ILE A 21 -8.54 8.69 4.17
CA ILE A 21 -8.90 8.95 2.77
C ILE A 21 -10.03 8.02 2.30
N PRO A 22 -10.79 8.39 1.26
CA PRO A 22 -11.75 7.47 0.64
C PRO A 22 -11.05 6.23 0.08
N GLU A 23 -11.70 5.06 0.18
CA GLU A 23 -11.16 3.81 -0.38
C GLU A 23 -10.88 3.92 -1.89
N GLU A 24 -11.76 4.58 -2.64
CA GLU A 24 -11.58 4.83 -4.07
C GLU A 24 -10.26 5.58 -4.38
N VAL A 25 -9.87 6.53 -3.53
CA VAL A 25 -8.62 7.27 -3.69
C VAL A 25 -7.44 6.35 -3.44
N PHE A 26 -7.52 5.52 -2.39
CA PHE A 26 -6.50 4.53 -2.10
C PHE A 26 -6.31 3.57 -3.29
N LEU A 27 -7.40 2.99 -3.80
CA LEU A 27 -7.37 2.07 -4.95
C LEU A 27 -6.79 2.74 -6.20
N ASN A 28 -7.19 3.98 -6.50
CA ASN A 28 -6.65 4.74 -7.63
C ASN A 28 -5.14 5.00 -7.49
N CYS A 29 -4.67 5.32 -6.28
CA CYS A 29 -3.24 5.50 -6.00
C CYS A 29 -2.47 4.17 -6.00
N PHE A 30 -3.13 3.06 -5.72
CA PHE A 30 -2.54 1.73 -5.70
C PHE A 30 -2.52 1.05 -7.06
N ASP A 31 -3.39 1.41 -8.00
CA ASP A 31 -3.46 0.87 -9.36
C ASP A 31 -2.11 0.85 -10.14
N PRO A 32 -1.27 1.90 -10.08
CA PRO A 32 0.05 1.88 -10.73
C PRO A 32 1.09 1.07 -9.94
N VAL A 33 0.82 0.71 -8.68
CA VAL A 33 1.73 -0.08 -7.85
C VAL A 33 1.69 -1.53 -8.32
N ARG A 34 2.86 -2.14 -8.44
CA ARG A 34 2.99 -3.57 -8.79
C ARG A 34 3.50 -4.33 -7.55
N PRO A 35 2.61 -4.72 -6.62
CA PRO A 35 3.01 -5.54 -5.48
C PRO A 35 3.56 -6.88 -5.97
N GLU A 36 4.56 -7.42 -5.29
CA GLU A 36 5.01 -8.78 -5.60
C GLU A 36 3.96 -9.78 -5.15
N PRO A 37 3.63 -10.80 -5.99
CA PRO A 37 2.70 -11.85 -5.60
C PRO A 37 3.27 -12.71 -4.47
N ASN A 38 4.60 -12.77 -4.36
CA ASN A 38 5.27 -13.37 -3.22
C ASN A 38 5.24 -12.37 -2.06
N LYS A 39 4.74 -12.82 -0.90
CA LYS A 39 4.54 -12.06 0.35
C LYS A 39 5.76 -11.29 0.89
N TYR A 40 6.90 -11.38 0.21
CA TYR A 40 8.18 -10.77 0.55
C TYR A 40 8.74 -9.97 -0.64
N PRO A 41 8.16 -8.79 -0.95
CA PRO A 41 8.77 -7.90 -1.95
C PRO A 41 10.18 -7.51 -1.53
N SER A 42 11.13 -7.45 -2.47
CA SER A 42 12.48 -6.96 -2.17
C SER A 42 12.45 -5.53 -1.58
N ARG A 43 13.43 -5.15 -0.76
CA ARG A 43 13.49 -3.79 -0.18
C ARG A 43 13.50 -2.70 -1.26
N GLU A 44 14.17 -2.95 -2.38
CA GLU A 44 14.19 -2.04 -3.52
C GLU A 44 12.80 -1.86 -4.13
N LYS A 45 12.08 -2.96 -4.35
CA LYS A 45 10.72 -2.92 -4.91
C LYS A 45 9.72 -2.28 -3.96
N GLN A 46 9.84 -2.51 -2.65
CA GLN A 46 9.06 -1.79 -1.64
C GLN A 46 9.28 -0.28 -1.73
N ARG A 47 10.55 0.16 -1.82
CA ARG A 47 10.89 1.58 -1.94
C ARG A 47 10.37 2.19 -3.26
N ALA A 48 10.50 1.48 -4.38
CA ALA A 48 9.99 1.93 -5.67
C ALA A 48 8.46 2.08 -5.65
N ASN A 49 7.75 1.09 -5.10
CA ASN A 49 6.29 1.14 -4.95
C ASN A 49 5.85 2.29 -4.05
N LYS A 50 6.55 2.52 -2.93
CA LYS A 50 6.27 3.65 -2.02
C LYS A 50 6.51 5.01 -2.68
N ALA A 51 7.55 5.14 -3.50
CA ALA A 51 7.85 6.39 -4.21
C ALA A 51 6.74 6.80 -5.21
N ILE A 52 5.95 5.84 -5.70
CA ILE A 52 4.77 6.08 -6.54
C ILE A 52 3.53 6.36 -5.68
N LEU A 53 3.32 5.54 -4.64
CA LEU A 53 2.12 5.58 -3.81
C LEU A 53 2.04 6.84 -2.95
N LEU A 54 3.14 7.20 -2.28
CA LEU A 54 3.16 8.26 -1.26
C LEU A 54 2.77 9.64 -1.83
N PRO A 55 3.30 10.12 -2.97
CA PRO A 55 2.87 11.39 -3.54
C PRO A 55 1.41 11.41 -3.95
N CYS A 56 0.85 10.27 -4.37
CA CYS A 56 -0.57 10.18 -4.71
C CYS A 56 -1.45 10.30 -3.47
N LEU A 57 -1.12 9.58 -2.41
CA LEU A 57 -1.83 9.64 -1.13
C LEU A 57 -1.74 11.04 -0.49
N GLN A 58 -0.56 11.68 -0.58
CA GLN A 58 -0.34 13.03 -0.03
C GLN A 58 -1.18 14.11 -0.71
N LYS A 59 -1.55 13.93 -1.99
CA LYS A 59 -2.50 14.84 -2.66
C LYS A 59 -3.89 14.79 -2.04
N ALA A 60 -4.29 13.62 -1.50
CA ALA A 60 -5.57 13.45 -0.85
C ALA A 60 -5.53 13.81 0.64
N ASN A 61 -4.44 13.46 1.32
CA ASN A 61 -4.19 13.83 2.70
C ASN A 61 -2.70 14.12 2.92
N PRO A 62 -2.27 15.40 3.00
CA PRO A 62 -0.87 15.77 3.15
C PRO A 62 -0.25 15.34 4.50
N ALA A 63 -1.07 14.94 5.48
CA ALA A 63 -0.59 14.36 6.73
C ALA A 63 -0.04 12.93 6.55
N ILE A 64 -0.24 12.30 5.40
CA ILE A 64 0.30 10.97 5.10
C ILE A 64 1.82 11.08 4.89
N THR A 65 2.57 10.71 5.92
CA THR A 65 4.03 10.56 5.86
C THR A 65 4.43 9.13 5.49
N ASN A 66 5.68 8.93 5.10
CA ASN A 66 6.20 7.57 4.88
C ASN A 66 6.06 6.70 6.15
N GLU A 67 6.38 7.25 7.32
CA GLU A 67 6.29 6.54 8.59
C GLU A 67 4.84 6.17 8.93
N PHE A 68 3.90 7.08 8.67
CA PHE A 68 2.48 6.82 8.91
C PHE A 68 1.95 5.73 7.97
N LEU A 69 2.26 5.82 6.67
CA LEU A 69 1.91 4.80 5.70
C LEU A 69 2.49 3.44 6.09
N ASP A 70 3.75 3.38 6.53
CA ASP A 70 4.41 2.15 6.95
C ASP A 70 3.74 1.54 8.18
N SER A 71 3.40 2.37 9.17
CA SER A 71 2.70 1.92 10.38
C SER A 71 1.33 1.31 10.05
N VAL A 72 0.56 1.94 9.17
CA VAL A 72 -0.74 1.41 8.72
C VAL A 72 -0.56 0.12 7.92
N MET A 73 0.36 0.10 6.96
CA MET A 73 0.58 -1.06 6.09
C MET A 73 1.09 -2.28 6.87
N ASP A 74 1.94 -2.09 7.89
CA ASP A 74 2.43 -3.18 8.73
C ASP A 74 1.33 -3.75 9.64
N ARG A 75 0.35 -2.95 10.08
CA ARG A 75 -0.82 -3.42 10.86
C ARG A 75 -1.67 -4.44 10.08
N TYR A 76 -1.75 -4.28 8.76
CA TYR A 76 -2.57 -5.13 7.88
C TYR A 76 -1.77 -6.16 7.10
N ARG A 77 -0.50 -6.36 7.47
CA ARG A 77 0.34 -7.37 6.85
C ARG A 77 -0.09 -8.75 7.36
N PRO A 78 -0.39 -9.73 6.48
CA PRO A 78 -0.77 -11.07 6.93
C PRO A 78 0.39 -11.68 7.75
N GLU A 79 0.06 -12.23 8.93
CA GLU A 79 1.03 -12.88 9.82
C GLU A 79 1.83 -13.94 9.03
N GLY A 80 3.16 -13.81 9.07
CA GLY A 80 4.09 -14.64 8.29
C GLY A 80 5.17 -13.86 7.53
N ALA A 81 5.04 -12.53 7.38
CA ALA A 81 6.07 -11.70 6.72
C ALA A 81 7.39 -11.54 7.53
N PHE A 82 7.44 -12.04 8.77
CA PHE A 82 8.65 -12.20 9.56
C PHE A 82 9.05 -13.68 9.59
N ARG A 83 9.99 -14.06 8.72
CA ARG A 83 10.92 -15.14 9.03
C ARG A 83 12.26 -14.87 8.35
#